data_AF-A0A7V1Y5A8-F1
#
_entry.id   AF-A0A7V1Y5A8-F1
#
_cell.length_a   1.000
_cell.length_b   1.000
_cell.length_c   1.000
_cell.angle_alpha   90.00
_cell.angle_beta   90.00
_cell.angle_gamma   90.00
#
_symmetry.space_group_name_H-M   'P 1'
#
loop_
_entity.id
_entity.type
_entity.pdbx_description
1 polymer ?
#
loop_
_entity_poly.entity_id
_entity_poly.type
_entity_poly.pdbx_seq_one_letter_code
_entity_poly.pdbx_strand_id
1 'polypeptide(L)'
;MSQYRVMPGPEHFLPPAAASMGIRLPNPGEAHIHGVIVPEEQAMEEAARRFLTANVPTIFPGPLVLWAWNEKAAKKATAIRHLFETIKECVTPQQHPMLIPMPDYRPKYPKINPEVEINPNHPNLTIWHNKIDACMFVGVHCHQANLSLKIIRGGTTCYTIAMCAQAGHEDAMLSFRDATAEKIMRLAEWVRKLKGSVKFDPGPTKTKRAS
;
A
#
# COMPACT_ATOMS: atom_id res chain seq x y z
N MET A 1 1.53 14.61 26.26
CA MET A 1 0.75 14.28 25.05
C MET A 1 1.42 13.11 24.36
N SER A 2 0.67 12.08 23.96
CA SER A 2 1.22 10.95 23.19
C SER A 2 1.56 11.40 21.77
N GLN A 3 2.69 10.93 21.23
CA GLN A 3 3.08 11.18 19.85
C GLN A 3 2.03 10.61 18.88
N TYR A 4 1.65 11.37 17.85
CA TYR A 4 0.70 10.92 16.82
C TYR A 4 1.22 9.68 16.08
N ARG A 5 0.31 8.78 15.72
CA ARG A 5 0.60 7.54 14.99
C ARG A 5 -0.39 7.38 13.84
N VAL A 6 0.12 7.03 12.66
CA VAL A 6 -0.72 6.70 11.50
C VAL A 6 -1.15 5.25 11.62
N MET A 7 -2.33 5.01 12.19
CA MET A 7 -2.88 3.68 12.44
C MET A 7 -3.95 3.29 11.41
N PRO A 8 -4.27 1.99 11.25
CA PRO A 8 -5.46 1.55 10.54
C PRO A 8 -6.70 2.31 10.99
N GLY A 9 -7.43 2.86 10.01
CA GLY A 9 -8.60 3.70 10.23
C GLY A 9 -9.90 2.89 10.42
N PRO A 10 -11.07 3.50 10.17
CA PRO A 10 -11.24 4.89 9.75
C PRO A 10 -10.90 5.85 10.90
N GLU A 11 -10.05 6.84 10.64
CA GLU A 11 -9.65 7.83 11.66
C GLU A 11 -10.70 8.94 11.81
N HIS A 12 -11.07 9.58 10.70
CA HIS A 12 -12.13 10.59 10.63
C HIS A 12 -12.48 10.84 9.16
N PHE A 13 -13.60 11.53 8.87
CA PHE A 13 -13.95 11.93 7.50
C PHE A 13 -12.85 12.76 6.82
N LEU A 14 -12.17 13.62 7.60
CA LEU A 14 -11.02 14.42 7.18
C LEU A 14 -9.88 14.21 8.17
N PRO A 15 -9.06 13.16 8.00
CA PRO A 15 -7.93 12.95 8.91
C PRO A 15 -6.91 14.09 8.73
N PRO A 16 -6.24 14.52 9.81
CA PRO A 16 -5.20 15.54 9.72
C PRO A 16 -4.09 15.06 8.78
N ALA A 17 -3.36 15.97 8.15
CA ALA A 17 -2.17 15.55 7.39
C ALA A 17 -1.14 14.97 8.37
N ALA A 18 -0.57 13.79 8.09
CA ALA A 18 0.40 13.19 9.01
C ALA A 18 1.60 14.11 9.25
N ALA A 19 2.04 14.84 8.22
CA ALA A 19 3.10 15.84 8.33
C ALA A 19 2.78 16.95 9.35
N SER A 20 1.54 17.47 9.38
CA SER A 20 1.15 18.51 10.36
C SER A 20 1.07 17.97 11.78
N MET A 21 0.97 16.65 11.94
CA MET A 21 1.01 15.97 13.23
C MET A 21 2.43 15.57 13.67
N GLY A 22 3.46 16.00 12.92
CA GLY A 22 4.87 15.79 13.25
C GLY A 22 5.48 14.51 12.67
N ILE A 23 4.77 13.77 11.80
CA ILE A 23 5.35 12.63 11.09
C ILE A 23 6.34 13.13 10.05
N ARG A 24 7.53 12.50 10.02
CA ARG A 24 8.62 12.85 9.10
C ARG A 24 8.89 11.71 8.14
N LEU A 25 9.43 12.07 6.98
CA LEU A 25 9.88 11.10 5.98
C LEU A 25 11.24 10.49 6.37
N PRO A 26 11.49 9.23 5.99
CA PRO A 26 12.74 8.53 6.33
C PRO A 26 13.96 9.05 5.56
N ASN A 27 15.16 8.93 6.15
CA ASN A 27 16.44 9.12 5.46
C ASN A 27 16.88 7.82 4.72
N PRO A 28 17.87 7.86 3.81
CA PRO A 28 18.36 6.65 3.15
C PRO A 28 18.75 5.56 4.16
N GLY A 29 18.29 4.32 3.93
CA GLY A 29 18.48 3.19 4.85
C GLY A 29 17.42 3.09 5.96
N GLU A 30 16.51 4.05 6.04
CA GLU A 30 15.37 4.07 6.96
C GLU A 30 14.05 3.88 6.22
N ALA A 31 13.03 3.50 6.98
CA ALA A 31 11.64 3.48 6.62
C ALA A 31 10.83 4.05 7.79
N HIS A 32 9.51 4.12 7.68
CA HIS A 32 8.68 4.35 8.87
C HIS A 32 7.54 3.35 9.00
N ILE A 33 7.21 3.04 10.26
CA ILE A 33 6.05 2.24 10.67
C ILE A 33 5.21 3.09 11.62
N HIS A 34 3.95 3.32 11.27
CA HIS A 34 2.98 4.16 11.99
C HIS A 34 3.53 5.54 12.35
N GLY A 35 4.36 6.10 11.48
CA GLY A 35 5.00 7.40 11.65
C GLY A 35 6.26 7.42 12.52
N VAL A 36 6.77 6.26 12.95
CA VAL A 36 8.09 6.15 13.61
C VAL A 36 9.14 5.63 12.65
N ILE A 37 10.25 6.34 12.59
CA ILE A 37 11.43 5.99 11.81
C ILE A 37 12.06 4.73 12.38
N VAL A 38 12.31 3.76 11.51
CA VAL A 38 12.92 2.47 11.82
C VAL A 38 13.96 2.11 10.75
N PRO A 39 14.91 1.22 11.05
CA PRO A 39 15.75 0.62 10.02
C PRO A 39 14.91 -0.03 8.92
N GLU A 40 15.34 0.10 7.67
CA GLU A 40 14.62 -0.45 6.52
C GLU A 40 14.33 -1.96 6.66
N GLU A 41 15.27 -2.74 7.21
CA GLU A 41 15.08 -4.18 7.43
C GLU A 41 13.92 -4.51 8.36
N GLN A 42 13.73 -3.71 9.41
CA GLN A 42 12.60 -3.90 10.33
C GLN A 42 11.28 -3.63 9.60
N ALA A 43 11.25 -2.62 8.72
CA ALA A 43 10.09 -2.33 7.91
C ALA A 43 9.83 -3.40 6.84
N MET A 44 10.87 -4.02 6.28
CA MET A 44 10.71 -5.15 5.34
C MET A 44 10.07 -6.35 6.02
N GLU A 45 10.53 -6.70 7.22
CA GLU A 45 9.93 -7.77 8.02
C GLU A 45 8.45 -7.46 8.32
N GLU A 46 8.15 -6.25 8.78
CA GLU A 46 6.78 -5.84 9.09
C GLU A 46 5.88 -5.85 7.85
N ALA A 47 6.35 -5.33 6.71
CA ALA A 47 5.60 -5.36 5.45
C ALA A 47 5.29 -6.81 5.02
N ALA A 48 6.26 -7.71 5.13
CA ALA A 48 6.08 -9.12 4.84
C ALA A 48 5.06 -9.78 5.80
N ARG A 49 5.13 -9.50 7.10
CA ARG A 49 4.14 -9.96 8.09
C ARG A 49 2.74 -9.49 7.71
N ARG A 50 2.57 -8.21 7.34
CA ARG A 50 1.27 -7.64 6.95
C ARG A 50 0.66 -8.36 5.76
N PHE A 51 1.45 -8.66 4.73
CA PHE A 51 0.96 -9.45 3.59
C PHE A 51 0.56 -10.87 3.98
N LEU A 52 1.34 -11.54 4.84
CA LEU A 52 1.06 -12.91 5.26
C LEU A 52 -0.14 -13.02 6.21
N THR A 53 -0.44 -11.98 6.99
CA THR A 53 -1.61 -11.94 7.88
C THR A 53 -2.90 -11.48 7.20
N ALA A 54 -2.81 -10.75 6.09
CA ALA A 54 -3.97 -10.15 5.43
C ALA A 54 -4.86 -11.20 4.76
N ASN A 55 -6.18 -11.03 4.84
CA ASN A 55 -7.13 -11.85 4.10
C ASN A 55 -7.02 -11.58 2.59
N VAL A 56 -6.81 -10.34 2.20
CA VAL A 56 -6.80 -9.91 0.80
C VAL A 56 -5.58 -9.01 0.53
N PRO A 57 -4.36 -9.56 0.61
CA PRO A 57 -3.14 -8.80 0.38
C PRO A 57 -3.09 -8.31 -1.06
N THR A 58 -3.02 -7.00 -1.27
CA THR A 58 -3.13 -6.40 -2.60
C THR A 58 -1.93 -5.54 -2.96
N ILE A 59 -1.40 -5.69 -4.18
CA ILE A 59 -0.41 -4.77 -4.73
C ILE A 59 -1.08 -3.91 -5.80
N PHE A 60 -0.89 -2.60 -5.68
CA PHE A 60 -1.33 -1.59 -6.63
C PHE A 60 -0.14 -1.01 -7.42
N PRO A 61 0.29 -1.64 -8.54
CA PRO A 61 1.30 -1.06 -9.40
C PRO A 61 0.74 0.16 -10.14
N GLY A 62 1.45 1.29 -10.05
CA GLY A 62 1.10 2.54 -10.71
C GLY A 62 1.71 2.73 -12.10
N PRO A 63 1.38 3.84 -12.78
CA PRO A 63 1.76 4.07 -14.17
C PRO A 63 3.27 4.18 -14.39
N LEU A 64 4.06 4.46 -13.35
CA LEU A 64 5.53 4.54 -13.48
C LEU A 64 6.18 3.18 -13.74
N VAL A 65 5.46 2.08 -13.52
CA VAL A 65 5.96 0.70 -13.65
C VAL A 65 5.08 -0.20 -14.53
N LEU A 66 3.91 0.27 -14.98
CA LEU A 66 3.01 -0.53 -15.81
C LEU A 66 3.44 -0.59 -17.28
N TRP A 67 4.10 0.46 -17.77
CA TRP A 67 4.58 0.53 -19.15
C TRP A 67 6.08 0.34 -19.20
N ALA A 68 6.56 -0.50 -20.12
CA ALA A 68 7.99 -0.72 -20.36
C ALA A 68 8.62 0.44 -21.16
N TRP A 69 8.38 1.68 -20.72
CA TRP A 69 8.87 2.90 -21.40
C TRP A 69 10.38 3.10 -21.21
N ASN A 70 10.99 2.39 -20.26
CA ASN A 70 12.45 2.24 -20.14
C ASN A 70 12.80 0.93 -19.40
N GLU A 71 14.09 0.59 -19.40
CA GLU A 71 14.60 -0.63 -18.76
C GLU A 71 14.38 -0.65 -17.23
N LYS A 72 14.47 0.50 -16.56
CA LYS A 72 14.24 0.59 -15.11
C LYS A 72 12.78 0.26 -14.76
N ALA A 73 11.83 0.74 -15.56
CA ALA A 73 10.40 0.46 -15.40
C ALA A 73 10.12 -1.03 -15.65
N ALA A 74 10.71 -1.62 -16.69
CA ALA A 74 10.60 -3.05 -16.97
C ALA A 74 11.14 -3.91 -15.81
N LYS A 75 12.35 -3.60 -15.30
CA LYS A 75 12.94 -4.31 -14.14
C LYS A 75 12.06 -4.23 -12.89
N LYS A 76 11.51 -3.05 -12.60
CA LYS A 76 10.57 -2.87 -11.48
C LYS A 76 9.28 -3.66 -11.70
N ALA A 77 8.73 -3.67 -12.92
CA ALA A 77 7.53 -4.45 -13.25
C ALA A 77 7.76 -5.95 -13.01
N THR A 78 8.90 -6.48 -13.46
CA THR A 78 9.32 -7.87 -13.21
C THR A 78 9.44 -8.15 -11.71
N ALA A 79 10.09 -7.28 -10.94
CA ALA A 79 10.22 -7.45 -9.50
C ALA A 79 8.86 -7.42 -8.78
N ILE A 80 7.95 -6.53 -9.17
CA ILE A 80 6.58 -6.46 -8.62
C ILE A 80 5.83 -7.75 -8.92
N ARG A 81 5.93 -8.26 -10.15
CA ARG A 81 5.29 -9.52 -10.52
C ARG A 81 5.84 -10.67 -9.70
N HIS A 82 7.16 -10.72 -9.52
CA HIS A 82 7.82 -11.74 -8.69
C HIS A 82 7.37 -11.67 -7.23
N LEU A 83 7.28 -10.46 -6.65
CA LEU A 83 6.76 -10.27 -5.30
C LEU A 83 5.30 -10.77 -5.19
N PHE A 84 4.45 -10.44 -6.16
CA PHE A 84 3.06 -10.89 -6.16
C PHE A 84 2.94 -12.42 -6.21
N GLU A 85 3.65 -13.08 -7.12
CA GLU A 85 3.64 -14.55 -7.19
C GLU A 85 4.22 -15.17 -5.91
N THR A 86 5.25 -14.57 -5.31
CA THR A 86 5.79 -15.03 -4.02
C THR A 86 4.77 -14.90 -2.89
N ILE A 87 4.00 -13.80 -2.81
CA ILE A 87 2.90 -13.67 -1.85
C ILE A 87 1.89 -14.79 -2.09
N LYS A 88 1.45 -14.98 -3.33
CA LYS A 88 0.49 -16.02 -3.70
C LYS A 88 0.95 -17.44 -3.35
N GLU A 89 2.25 -17.72 -3.45
CA GLU A 89 2.86 -18.99 -3.03
C GLU A 89 2.96 -19.17 -1.51
N CYS A 90 3.00 -18.07 -0.74
CA CYS A 90 3.25 -18.07 0.70
C CYS A 90 1.99 -17.93 1.56
N VAL A 91 0.89 -17.44 0.98
CA VAL A 91 -0.41 -17.33 1.67
C VAL A 91 -1.19 -18.65 1.64
N THR A 92 -2.20 -18.74 2.49
CA THR A 92 -3.09 -19.90 2.59
C THR A 92 -4.22 -19.86 1.55
N PRO A 93 -4.89 -20.99 1.23
CA PRO A 93 -6.02 -21.00 0.30
C PRO A 93 -7.22 -20.13 0.73
N GLN A 94 -7.30 -19.73 2.00
CA GLN A 94 -8.33 -18.85 2.53
C GLN A 94 -8.07 -17.36 2.20
N GLN A 95 -6.85 -17.01 1.84
CA GLN A 95 -6.46 -15.65 1.47
C GLN A 95 -6.64 -15.43 -0.04
N HIS A 96 -6.96 -14.20 -0.42
CA HIS A 96 -7.21 -13.81 -1.81
C HIS A 96 -6.22 -12.72 -2.26
N PRO A 97 -4.98 -13.09 -2.60
CA PRO A 97 -3.97 -12.13 -3.05
C PRO A 97 -4.37 -11.50 -4.38
N MET A 98 -4.22 -10.18 -4.51
CA MET A 98 -4.56 -9.46 -5.74
C MET A 98 -3.43 -8.56 -6.26
N LEU A 99 -3.38 -8.42 -7.59
CA LEU A 99 -2.51 -7.48 -8.29
C LEU A 99 -3.40 -6.59 -9.17
N ILE A 100 -3.71 -5.39 -8.69
CA ILE A 100 -4.66 -4.49 -9.35
C ILE A 100 -3.90 -3.28 -9.91
N PRO A 101 -3.72 -3.16 -11.23
CA PRO A 101 -3.03 -2.01 -11.78
C PRO A 101 -3.80 -0.71 -11.53
N MET A 102 -3.06 0.38 -11.32
CA MET A 102 -3.56 1.75 -11.34
C MET A 102 -3.09 2.44 -12.65
N PRO A 103 -3.63 2.05 -13.82
CA PRO A 103 -3.07 2.42 -15.12
C PRO A 103 -3.24 3.91 -15.47
N ASP A 104 -4.31 4.53 -15.01
CA ASP A 104 -4.58 5.93 -15.32
C ASP A 104 -5.45 6.56 -14.24
N TYR A 105 -4.89 7.56 -13.56
CA TYR A 105 -5.61 8.45 -12.64
C TYR A 105 -5.79 9.85 -13.21
N ARG A 106 -5.46 10.07 -14.49
CA ARG A 106 -5.81 11.32 -15.18
C ARG A 106 -7.34 11.45 -15.29
N PRO A 107 -7.87 12.68 -15.38
CA PRO A 107 -9.28 12.88 -15.67
C PRO A 107 -9.68 12.09 -16.93
N LYS A 108 -10.80 11.37 -16.85
CA LYS A 108 -11.32 10.59 -17.98
C LYS A 108 -11.95 11.53 -19.01
N TYR A 109 -11.11 12.18 -19.82
CA TYR A 109 -11.58 13.02 -20.93
C TYR A 109 -12.32 12.20 -21.99
N PRO A 110 -13.37 12.75 -22.63
CA PRO A 110 -13.94 14.09 -22.43
C PRO A 110 -15.06 14.14 -21.38
N LYS A 111 -15.24 13.08 -20.58
CA LYS A 111 -16.42 12.92 -19.71
C LYS A 111 -16.43 13.84 -18.49
N ILE A 112 -15.33 14.56 -18.22
CA ILE A 112 -15.25 15.51 -17.12
C ILE A 112 -15.69 16.90 -17.59
N ASN A 113 -16.59 17.56 -16.86
CA ASN A 113 -16.88 18.98 -17.06
C ASN A 113 -16.01 19.83 -16.10
N PRO A 114 -14.89 20.39 -16.57
CA PRO A 114 -13.96 21.11 -15.70
C PRO A 114 -14.54 22.40 -15.10
N GLU A 115 -15.68 22.91 -15.59
CA GLU A 115 -16.33 24.10 -15.02
C GLU A 115 -17.12 23.80 -13.74
N VAL A 116 -17.50 22.54 -13.50
CA VAL A 116 -18.40 22.17 -12.39
C VAL A 116 -17.88 21.05 -11.52
N GLU A 117 -16.91 20.25 -11.99
CA GLU A 117 -16.40 19.10 -11.23
C GLU A 117 -14.87 18.97 -11.27
N ILE A 118 -14.33 18.68 -10.08
CA ILE A 118 -13.00 18.10 -9.90
C ILE A 118 -13.21 16.64 -9.49
N ASN A 119 -12.71 15.69 -10.27
CA ASN A 119 -12.93 14.25 -10.01
C ASN A 119 -11.64 13.59 -9.46
N PRO A 120 -11.50 13.43 -8.14
CA PRO A 120 -10.46 12.58 -7.60
C PRO A 120 -10.87 11.10 -7.73
N ASN A 121 -9.90 10.24 -8.01
CA ASN A 121 -10.12 8.80 -7.85
C ASN A 121 -10.45 8.47 -6.38
N HIS A 122 -11.41 7.58 -6.15
CA HIS A 122 -11.94 7.23 -4.83
C HIS A 122 -11.51 5.79 -4.44
N PRO A 123 -10.24 5.60 -4.04
CA PRO A 123 -9.62 4.27 -3.92
C PRO A 123 -10.24 3.39 -2.82
N ASN A 124 -10.84 3.99 -1.79
CA ASN A 124 -11.64 3.28 -0.80
C ASN A 124 -12.81 2.48 -1.40
N LEU A 125 -13.37 2.86 -2.55
CA LEU A 125 -14.39 2.03 -3.23
C LEU A 125 -13.80 0.69 -3.66
N THR A 126 -12.58 0.70 -4.21
CA THR A 126 -11.86 -0.53 -4.58
C THR A 126 -11.53 -1.36 -3.35
N ILE A 127 -11.09 -0.71 -2.26
CA ILE A 127 -10.82 -1.36 -0.97
C ILE A 127 -12.09 -2.04 -0.42
N TRP A 128 -13.22 -1.33 -0.35
CA TRP A 128 -14.47 -1.86 0.19
C TRP A 128 -15.05 -2.97 -0.68
N HIS A 129 -15.09 -2.78 -2.00
CA HIS A 129 -15.65 -3.76 -2.92
C HIS A 129 -14.93 -5.11 -2.82
N ASN A 130 -13.59 -5.07 -2.80
CA ASN A 130 -12.78 -6.28 -2.77
C ASN A 130 -12.41 -6.73 -1.35
N LYS A 131 -12.85 -6.02 -0.30
CA LYS A 131 -12.55 -6.29 1.11
C LYS A 131 -11.04 -6.35 1.40
N ILE A 132 -10.29 -5.44 0.79
CA ILE A 132 -8.83 -5.35 0.95
C ILE A 132 -8.51 -4.89 2.37
N ASP A 133 -7.72 -5.66 3.09
CA ASP A 133 -7.32 -5.37 4.47
C ASP A 133 -5.82 -5.06 4.63
N ALA A 134 -5.00 -5.36 3.62
CA ALA A 134 -3.68 -4.78 3.45
C ALA A 134 -3.35 -4.52 1.97
N CYS A 135 -2.76 -3.36 1.68
CA CYS A 135 -2.33 -3.03 0.34
C CYS A 135 -0.97 -2.34 0.28
N MET A 136 -0.32 -2.45 -0.88
CA MET A 136 0.91 -1.72 -1.18
C MET A 136 0.80 -0.92 -2.48
N PHE A 137 1.13 0.36 -2.40
CA PHE A 137 1.31 1.24 -3.56
C PHE A 137 2.78 1.22 -4.01
N VAL A 138 3.04 0.95 -5.28
CA VAL A 138 4.39 0.94 -5.87
C VAL A 138 4.37 1.49 -7.29
N GLY A 139 5.30 2.39 -7.62
CA GLY A 139 5.31 3.04 -8.94
C GLY A 139 4.15 4.02 -9.17
N VAL A 140 3.65 4.64 -8.11
CA VAL A 140 2.59 5.66 -8.15
C VAL A 140 3.22 7.05 -7.96
N HIS A 141 2.74 8.07 -8.67
CA HIS A 141 3.19 9.44 -8.48
C HIS A 141 2.84 9.92 -7.06
N CYS A 142 3.74 10.68 -6.44
CA CYS A 142 3.65 10.96 -5.01
C CYS A 142 2.35 11.67 -4.59
N HIS A 143 1.89 12.64 -5.40
CA HIS A 143 0.63 13.35 -5.14
C HIS A 143 -0.58 12.40 -5.16
N GLN A 144 -0.61 11.44 -6.09
CA GLN A 144 -1.69 10.48 -6.20
C GLN A 144 -1.66 9.47 -5.05
N ALA A 145 -0.47 9.03 -4.65
CA ALA A 145 -0.29 8.16 -3.49
C ALA A 145 -0.80 8.84 -2.21
N ASN A 146 -0.36 10.08 -1.93
CA ASN A 146 -0.80 10.82 -0.74
C ASN A 146 -2.32 11.04 -0.70
N LEU A 147 -2.93 11.45 -1.82
CA LEU A 147 -4.38 11.58 -1.91
C LEU A 147 -5.08 10.24 -1.61
N SER A 148 -4.58 9.16 -2.20
CA SER A 148 -5.17 7.84 -2.03
C SER A 148 -5.05 7.34 -0.59
N LEU A 149 -3.87 7.48 0.01
CA LEU A 149 -3.59 7.09 1.40
C LEU A 149 -4.49 7.86 2.36
N LYS A 150 -4.69 9.15 2.15
CA LYS A 150 -5.56 9.98 2.99
C LYS A 150 -7.03 9.55 2.93
N ILE A 151 -7.55 9.28 1.73
CA ILE A 151 -8.92 8.77 1.53
C ILE A 151 -9.09 7.39 2.18
N ILE A 152 -8.10 6.50 2.02
CA ILE A 152 -8.12 5.15 2.61
C ILE A 152 -8.08 5.22 4.14
N ARG A 153 -7.23 6.09 4.71
CA ARG A 153 -7.14 6.29 6.17
C ARG A 153 -8.44 6.88 6.75
N GLY A 154 -9.09 7.78 6.03
CA GLY A 154 -10.35 8.36 6.46
C GLY A 154 -11.54 7.39 6.36
N GLY A 155 -11.55 6.50 5.35
CA GLY A 155 -12.71 5.68 5.02
C GLY A 155 -12.60 4.18 5.33
N THR A 156 -11.42 3.65 5.64
CA THR A 156 -11.21 2.18 5.69
C THR A 156 -10.29 1.76 6.83
N THR A 157 -10.35 0.47 7.17
CA THR A 157 -9.43 -0.21 8.09
C THR A 157 -8.22 -0.83 7.37
N CYS A 158 -8.04 -0.59 6.07
CA CYS A 158 -7.00 -1.23 5.28
C CYS A 158 -5.61 -0.77 5.71
N TYR A 159 -4.72 -1.73 5.99
CA TYR A 159 -3.31 -1.43 6.24
C TYR A 159 -2.65 -0.95 4.95
N THR A 160 -1.95 0.18 4.98
CA THR A 160 -1.34 0.78 3.78
C THR A 160 0.17 0.75 3.84
N ILE A 161 0.78 0.19 2.81
CA ILE A 161 2.21 0.21 2.55
C ILE A 161 2.46 1.10 1.33
N ALA A 162 3.46 1.97 1.38
CA ALA A 162 3.84 2.79 0.24
C ALA A 162 5.34 2.66 -0.03
N MET A 163 5.67 2.07 -1.18
CA MET A 163 7.05 1.92 -1.65
C MET A 163 7.33 2.99 -2.71
N CYS A 164 7.80 4.15 -2.24
CA CYS A 164 7.98 5.36 -3.04
C CYS A 164 9.30 5.33 -3.83
N ALA A 165 9.31 5.86 -5.05
CA ALA A 165 10.55 5.99 -5.83
C ALA A 165 11.51 7.08 -5.30
N GLN A 166 11.03 7.95 -4.41
CA GLN A 166 11.77 9.10 -3.87
C GLN A 166 11.76 9.06 -2.34
N ALA A 167 11.01 9.93 -1.67
CA ALA A 167 11.19 10.22 -0.24
C ALA A 167 10.32 9.40 0.74
N GLY A 168 9.33 8.65 0.26
CA GLY A 168 8.33 7.99 1.11
C GLY A 168 7.02 8.77 1.20
N HIS A 169 6.10 8.29 2.05
CA HIS A 169 4.74 8.82 2.21
C HIS A 169 4.31 8.81 3.68
N GLU A 170 4.25 9.99 4.29
CA GLU A 170 3.89 10.19 5.70
C GLU A 170 2.50 9.68 6.07
N ASP A 171 1.56 9.68 5.11
CA ASP A 171 0.19 9.22 5.33
C ASP A 171 0.03 7.69 5.21
N ALA A 172 1.09 6.96 4.83
CA ALA A 172 1.08 5.50 4.83
C ALA A 172 1.30 4.96 6.26
N MET A 173 0.74 3.80 6.55
CA MET A 173 1.02 3.10 7.82
C MET A 173 2.43 2.51 7.81
N LEU A 174 2.94 2.16 6.63
CA LEU A 174 4.34 1.79 6.43
C LEU A 174 4.85 2.41 5.15
N SER A 175 5.98 3.13 5.19
CA SER A 175 6.56 3.67 3.95
C SER A 175 8.05 3.40 3.82
N PHE A 176 8.41 3.04 2.60
CA PHE A 176 9.78 2.97 2.11
C PHE A 176 10.04 4.12 1.14
N ARG A 177 11.30 4.56 1.14
CA ARG A 177 11.88 5.46 0.14
C ARG A 177 12.69 4.67 -0.89
N ASP A 178 13.09 5.33 -1.98
CA ASP A 178 14.00 4.81 -3.01
C ASP A 178 13.65 3.39 -3.49
N ALA A 179 12.45 3.22 -4.03
CA ALA A 179 11.94 1.94 -4.55
C ALA A 179 12.74 1.46 -5.77
N THR A 180 13.72 0.58 -5.55
CA THR A 180 14.46 -0.11 -6.62
C THR A 180 13.90 -1.52 -6.86
N ALA A 181 14.28 -2.15 -7.98
CA ALA A 181 13.88 -3.52 -8.27
C ALA A 181 14.44 -4.50 -7.23
N GLU A 182 15.69 -4.29 -6.80
CA GLU A 182 16.39 -5.08 -5.79
C GLU A 182 15.66 -5.00 -4.45
N LYS A 183 15.19 -3.81 -4.07
CA LYS A 183 14.42 -3.61 -2.83
C LYS A 183 13.08 -4.38 -2.85
N ILE A 184 12.41 -4.41 -4.00
CA ILE A 184 11.18 -5.17 -4.20
C ILE A 184 11.45 -6.68 -4.14
N MET A 185 12.55 -7.15 -4.73
CA MET A 185 12.98 -8.55 -4.64
C MET A 185 13.29 -8.95 -3.20
N ARG A 186 13.99 -8.09 -2.45
CA ARG A 186 14.30 -8.30 -1.03
C ARG A 186 13.04 -8.41 -0.17
N LEU A 187 11.99 -7.64 -0.47
CA LEU A 187 10.70 -7.81 0.19
C LEU A 187 10.08 -9.18 -0.10
N ALA A 188 10.23 -9.70 -1.32
CA ALA A 188 9.78 -11.05 -1.67
C ALA A 188 10.56 -12.13 -0.88
N GLU A 189 11.86 -11.95 -0.68
CA GLU A 189 12.68 -12.82 0.17
C GLU A 189 12.19 -12.82 1.62
N TRP A 190 11.84 -11.65 2.17
CA TRP A 190 11.25 -11.55 3.51
C TRP A 190 9.91 -12.28 3.62
N VAL A 191 9.03 -12.14 2.63
CA VAL A 191 7.76 -12.90 2.55
C VAL A 191 8.04 -14.40 2.56
N ARG A 192 9.00 -14.87 1.76
CA ARG A 192 9.38 -16.29 1.69
C ARG A 192 9.99 -16.78 3.00
N LYS A 193 10.87 -15.99 3.62
CA LYS A 193 11.51 -16.30 4.91
C LYS A 193 10.51 -16.46 6.05
N LEU A 194 9.44 -15.64 6.04
CA LEU A 194 8.43 -15.65 7.10
C LEU A 194 7.29 -16.64 6.86
N LYS A 195 7.23 -17.29 5.70
CA LYS A 195 6.24 -18.33 5.40
C LYS A 195 6.19 -19.37 6.53
N GLY A 196 5.00 -19.65 7.05
CA GLY A 196 4.78 -20.61 8.15
C GLY A 196 5.13 -20.12 9.55
N SER A 197 5.93 -19.05 9.69
CA SER A 197 6.24 -18.43 11.00
C SER A 197 5.18 -17.43 11.47
N VAL A 198 4.40 -16.88 10.52
CA VAL A 198 3.30 -15.95 10.77
C VAL A 198 2.00 -16.74 10.74
N LYS A 199 1.26 -16.72 11.85
CA LYS A 199 -0.08 -17.33 11.92
C LYS A 199 -1.07 -16.41 11.21
N PHE A 200 -1.75 -16.95 10.20
CA PHE A 200 -2.93 -16.31 9.62
C PHE A 200 -4.10 -16.43 10.60
N ASP A 201 -4.70 -15.29 10.96
CA ASP A 201 -5.95 -15.23 11.71
C ASP A 201 -7.00 -14.62 10.77
N PRO A 202 -7.98 -15.40 10.27
CA PRO A 202 -9.01 -14.91 9.36
C PRO A 202 -9.95 -13.87 10.00
N GLY A 203 -9.78 -13.57 11.30
CA GLY A 203 -10.68 -12.74 12.07
C GLY A 203 -12.03 -13.44 12.28
N PRO A 204 -12.95 -12.79 13.02
CA PRO A 204 -14.27 -13.37 13.23
C PRO A 204 -15.01 -13.51 11.90
N THR A 205 -15.36 -14.75 11.54
CA THR A 205 -16.30 -15.07 10.47
C THR A 205 -17.57 -14.28 10.74
N LYS A 206 -17.84 -13.22 9.96
CA LYS A 206 -19.09 -12.48 10.05
C LYS A 206 -20.21 -13.46 9.70
N THR A 207 -20.87 -14.02 10.71
CA THR A 207 -22.19 -14.62 10.58
C THR A 207 -23.04 -13.66 9.77
N LYS A 208 -23.64 -14.17 8.69
CA LYS A 208 -24.54 -13.45 7.78
C LYS A 208 -25.38 -12.47 8.60
N ARG A 209 -25.15 -11.15 8.43
CA ARG A 209 -26.15 -10.17 8.87
C ARG A 209 -27.42 -10.54 8.11
N ALA A 210 -28.45 -10.92 8.85
CA ALA A 210 -29.78 -11.10 8.29
C ALA A 210 -30.18 -9.80 7.58
N SER A 211 -30.75 -10.00 6.39
CA SER A 211 -31.42 -9.04 5.50
C SER A 211 -31.81 -7.70 6.10
#